data_AF-A0AAD5YLM7-F1
#
_entry.id   AF-A0AAD5YLM7-F1
#
_cell.length_a   1.000
_cell.length_b   1.000
_cell.length_c   1.000
_cell.angle_alpha   90.00
_cell.angle_beta   90.00
_cell.angle_gamma   90.00
#
_symmetry.space_group_name_H-M   'P 1'
#
loop_
_entity.id
_entity.type
_entity.pdbx_description
1 polymer ?
#
loop_
_entity_poly.entity_id
_entity_poly.type
_entity_poly.pdbx_seq_one_letter_code
_entity_poly.pdbx_strand_id
1 'polypeptide(L)'
;MVTHVISPDYGWLESKNGTKTAQWVIKPGKNRDGYFTNDNVLEQFQEMVEIVKADYPNDDHVFFYDNAATHLKHAPNSLSAHHMPQNTPKPGKNWLVNIPELGNDGKPLKSTTGKIKEIRVKMSNAIFNGQPQSLYFPDGHPHAGVFKGMAVILEEQGYDVKDLRAECKKFCCPGGEIWDCCCRQLLYTEPDFIGVKSLLEELAESLGV
;
A
#
# COMPACT_ATOMS: atom_id res chain seq x y z
N MET A 1 19.73 13.97 7.74
CA MET A 1 19.57 12.58 7.25
C MET A 1 20.14 12.55 5.86
N VAL A 2 20.96 11.54 5.58
CA VAL A 2 21.53 11.28 4.26
C VAL A 2 20.97 9.94 3.84
N THR A 3 20.45 9.84 2.63
CA THR A 3 20.09 8.58 1.98
C THR A 3 20.95 8.46 0.74
N HIS A 4 21.48 7.26 0.50
CA HIS A 4 22.26 6.96 -0.69
C HIS A 4 22.22 5.45 -0.95
N VAL A 5 22.63 5.05 -2.14
CA VAL A 5 22.62 3.67 -2.60
C VAL A 5 24.03 3.28 -3.01
N ILE A 6 24.41 2.07 -2.62
CA ILE A 6 25.69 1.48 -2.93
C ILE A 6 25.47 0.21 -3.73
N SER A 7 26.18 0.08 -4.84
CA SER A 7 26.29 -1.14 -5.64
C SER A 7 27.65 -1.79 -5.34
N PRO A 8 27.72 -3.13 -5.25
CA PRO A 8 29.01 -3.83 -5.18
C PRO A 8 29.88 -3.60 -6.41
N ASP A 9 29.28 -3.35 -7.58
CA ASP A 9 30.01 -3.17 -8.85
C ASP A 9 30.35 -1.71 -9.15
N TYR A 10 29.47 -0.78 -8.75
CA TYR A 10 29.61 0.65 -9.10
C TYR A 10 30.02 1.52 -7.90
N GLY A 11 30.02 0.97 -6.69
CA GLY A 11 30.18 1.75 -5.46
C GLY A 11 28.97 2.64 -5.20
N TRP A 12 29.20 3.84 -4.68
CA TRP A 12 28.15 4.84 -4.49
C TRP A 12 27.54 5.23 -5.84
N LEU A 13 26.21 5.16 -5.94
CA LEU A 13 25.54 5.34 -7.23
C LEU A 13 25.55 6.80 -7.68
N GLU A 14 26.50 7.10 -8.56
CA GLU A 14 26.69 8.37 -9.24
C GLU A 14 26.81 8.12 -10.75
N SER A 15 26.46 9.13 -11.55
CA SER A 15 26.64 9.01 -12.99
C SER A 15 28.12 8.99 -13.37
N LYS A 16 28.48 8.29 -14.45
CA LYS A 16 29.87 8.17 -14.94
C LYS A 16 30.51 9.52 -15.25
N ASN A 17 29.71 10.52 -15.63
CA ASN A 17 30.16 11.88 -15.87
C ASN A 17 30.19 12.77 -14.60
N GLY A 18 29.81 12.24 -13.44
CA GLY A 18 29.80 12.93 -12.15
C GLY A 18 28.73 14.03 -11.98
N THR A 19 27.76 14.11 -12.89
CA THR A 19 26.75 15.20 -12.88
C THR A 19 25.46 14.86 -12.12
N LYS A 20 25.17 13.56 -11.94
CA LYS A 20 23.98 13.07 -11.21
C LYS A 20 24.43 12.17 -10.05
N THR A 21 23.72 12.26 -8.94
CA THR A 21 23.89 11.37 -7.79
C THR A 21 22.52 10.99 -7.26
N ALA A 22 22.37 9.74 -6.83
CA ALA A 22 21.19 9.30 -6.09
C ALA A 22 21.25 9.69 -4.60
N GLN A 23 22.28 10.42 -4.15
CA GLN A 23 22.39 10.86 -2.77
C GLN A 23 21.44 12.01 -2.48
N TRP A 24 20.61 11.87 -1.44
CA TRP A 24 19.83 12.98 -0.92
C TRP A 24 20.26 13.34 0.49
N VAL A 25 20.33 14.65 0.74
CA VAL A 25 20.60 15.21 2.05
C VAL A 25 19.40 16.06 2.47
N ILE A 26 18.74 15.63 3.54
CA ILE A 26 17.58 16.32 4.11
C ILE A 26 17.87 16.71 5.55
N LYS A 27 17.48 17.93 5.94
CA LYS A 27 17.48 18.37 7.34
C LYS A 27 16.09 18.10 7.92
N PRO A 28 15.90 16.98 8.65
CA PRO A 28 14.57 16.58 9.07
C PRO A 28 13.99 17.55 10.10
N GLY A 29 12.70 17.85 9.97
CA GLY A 29 11.92 18.59 10.94
C GLY A 29 10.79 19.43 10.34
N LYS A 30 9.75 19.65 11.15
CA LYS A 30 8.56 20.43 10.75
C LYS A 30 8.88 21.85 10.25
N ASN A 31 9.91 22.49 10.82
CA ASN A 31 10.36 23.84 10.47
C ASN A 31 11.67 23.80 9.65
N ARG A 32 11.92 22.70 8.94
CA ARG A 32 13.08 22.48 8.08
C ARG A 32 12.59 21.90 6.75
N ASP A 33 13.26 20.88 6.22
CA ASP A 33 12.97 20.30 4.91
C ASP A 33 11.82 19.28 4.95
N GLY A 34 11.18 19.09 6.11
CA GLY A 34 10.15 18.08 6.33
C GLY A 34 10.73 16.74 6.83
N TYR A 35 9.97 15.67 6.64
CA TYR A 35 10.42 14.30 6.90
C TYR A 35 10.56 13.57 5.57
N PHE A 36 11.45 12.58 5.51
CA PHE A 36 11.62 11.75 4.30
C PHE A 36 10.43 10.79 4.19
N THR A 37 9.59 11.01 3.19
CA THR A 37 8.35 10.25 2.97
C THR A 37 8.55 9.15 1.93
N ASN A 38 7.53 8.31 1.74
CA ASN A 38 7.53 7.35 0.64
C ASN A 38 7.61 8.06 -0.72
N ASP A 39 6.99 9.23 -0.89
CA ASP A 39 7.09 9.99 -2.15
C ASP A 39 8.55 10.36 -2.45
N ASN A 40 9.35 10.70 -1.42
CA ASN A 40 10.78 10.94 -1.59
C ASN A 40 11.57 9.66 -1.94
N VAL A 41 11.16 8.50 -1.41
CA VAL A 41 11.73 7.20 -1.80
C VAL A 41 11.48 6.93 -3.29
N LEU A 42 10.26 7.18 -3.76
CA LEU A 42 9.87 6.99 -5.16
C LEU A 42 10.65 7.95 -6.08
N GLU A 43 10.77 9.22 -5.70
CA GLU A 43 11.57 10.21 -6.44
C GLU A 43 13.05 9.81 -6.50
N GLN A 44 13.64 9.43 -5.37
CA GLN A 44 15.04 8.95 -5.33
C GLN A 44 15.22 7.69 -6.18
N PHE A 45 14.29 6.74 -6.12
CA PHE A 45 14.33 5.52 -6.91
C PHE A 45 14.26 5.80 -8.41
N GLN A 46 13.41 6.75 -8.84
CA GLN A 46 13.35 7.19 -10.23
C GLN A 46 14.71 7.72 -10.71
N GLU A 47 15.37 8.57 -9.91
CA GLU A 47 16.71 9.10 -10.23
C GLU A 47 17.76 7.97 -10.31
N MET A 48 17.70 6.98 -9.41
CA MET A 48 18.57 5.81 -9.45
C MET A 48 18.41 5.04 -10.76
N VAL A 49 17.16 4.76 -11.15
CA VAL A 49 16.84 4.04 -12.38
C VAL A 49 17.32 4.82 -13.62
N GLU A 50 17.17 6.14 -13.63
CA GLU A 50 17.70 6.99 -14.69
C GLU A 50 19.23 6.87 -14.84
N ILE A 51 19.96 6.90 -13.72
CA ILE A 51 21.42 6.76 -13.72
C ILE A 51 21.81 5.39 -14.28
N VAL A 52 21.23 4.31 -13.74
CA VAL A 52 21.67 2.96 -14.14
C VAL A 52 21.35 2.64 -15.59
N LYS A 53 20.18 3.08 -16.08
CA LYS A 53 19.81 2.88 -17.48
C LYS A 53 20.66 3.70 -18.45
N ALA A 54 21.07 4.90 -18.06
CA ALA A 54 21.91 5.74 -18.91
C ALA A 54 23.35 5.22 -18.97
N ASP A 55 23.91 4.89 -17.82
CA ASP A 55 25.35 4.61 -17.71
C ASP A 55 25.70 3.12 -17.78
N TYR A 56 24.75 2.23 -17.47
CA TYR A 56 24.92 0.78 -17.44
C TYR A 56 23.77 0.06 -18.19
N PRO A 57 23.49 0.42 -19.46
CA PRO A 57 22.30 -0.05 -20.19
C PRO A 57 22.30 -1.56 -20.53
N ASN A 58 23.45 -2.22 -20.44
CA ASN A 58 23.60 -3.64 -20.79
C ASN A 58 23.62 -4.55 -19.56
N ASP A 59 23.52 -3.98 -18.36
CA ASP A 59 23.57 -4.71 -17.11
C ASP A 59 22.14 -4.93 -16.60
N ASP A 60 21.90 -6.05 -15.92
CA ASP A 60 20.65 -6.29 -15.21
C ASP A 60 20.70 -5.60 -13.84
N HIS A 61 19.69 -4.79 -13.54
CA HIS A 61 19.66 -3.98 -12.32
C HIS A 61 18.69 -4.58 -11.31
N VAL A 62 19.19 -4.92 -10.11
CA VAL A 62 18.37 -5.42 -9.00
C VAL A 62 18.53 -4.48 -7.81
N PHE A 63 17.41 -3.98 -7.29
CA PHE A 63 17.38 -3.04 -6.18
C PHE A 63 16.92 -3.74 -4.89
N PHE A 64 17.68 -3.53 -3.81
CA PHE A 64 17.36 -4.09 -2.50
C PHE A 64 16.94 -2.97 -1.54
N TYR A 65 15.74 -3.12 -0.97
CA TYR A 65 15.22 -2.28 0.09
C TYR A 65 15.00 -3.12 1.34
N ASP A 66 15.19 -2.51 2.52
CA ASP A 66 14.83 -3.15 3.78
C ASP A 66 13.30 -3.12 4.00
N ASN A 67 12.84 -3.77 5.07
CA ASN A 67 11.43 -3.84 5.44
C ASN A 67 10.91 -2.58 6.15
N ALA A 68 11.56 -1.42 6.00
CA ALA A 68 11.06 -0.19 6.58
C ALA A 68 9.65 0.12 6.04
N ALA A 69 8.74 0.51 6.94
CA ALA A 69 7.34 0.78 6.60
C ALA A 69 7.16 1.84 5.50
N THR A 70 8.15 2.74 5.33
CA THR A 70 8.16 3.73 4.25
C THR A 70 8.36 3.10 2.87
N HIS A 71 9.13 2.01 2.75
CA HIS A 71 9.33 1.28 1.50
C HIS A 71 8.11 0.40 1.18
N LEU A 72 7.50 -0.19 2.21
CA LEU A 72 6.34 -1.07 2.11
C LEU A 72 4.99 -0.33 2.02
N LYS A 73 4.99 0.96 1.66
CA LYS A 73 3.74 1.74 1.59
C LYS A 73 2.94 1.30 0.37
N HIS A 74 1.72 0.82 0.59
CA HIS A 74 0.78 0.50 -0.48
C HIS A 74 0.02 1.76 -0.96
N ALA A 75 -0.64 1.64 -2.12
CA ALA A 75 -1.59 2.65 -2.58
C ALA A 75 -2.67 2.97 -1.51
N PRO A 76 -3.15 4.22 -1.40
CA PRO A 76 -4.06 4.62 -0.32
C PRO A 76 -5.40 3.84 -0.27
N ASN A 77 -5.87 3.34 -1.42
CA ASN A 77 -7.09 2.54 -1.55
C ASN A 77 -6.80 1.04 -1.80
N SER A 78 -5.56 0.60 -1.59
CA SER A 78 -5.17 -0.81 -1.72
C SER A 78 -5.91 -1.71 -0.73
N LEU A 79 -5.94 -3.00 -1.02
CA LEU A 79 -6.53 -4.00 -0.16
C LEU A 79 -5.85 -4.04 1.21
N SER A 80 -6.67 -4.14 2.24
CA SER A 80 -6.19 -4.41 3.60
C SER A 80 -7.28 -5.07 4.41
N ALA A 81 -6.95 -6.20 5.03
CA ALA A 81 -7.84 -6.84 6.00
C ALA A 81 -7.95 -6.05 7.32
N HIS A 82 -7.06 -5.07 7.54
CA HIS A 82 -7.06 -4.28 8.77
C HIS A 82 -8.30 -3.38 8.86
N HIS A 83 -8.96 -3.41 10.03
CA HIS A 83 -10.11 -2.56 10.38
C HIS A 83 -11.37 -2.76 9.53
N MET A 84 -11.40 -3.77 8.64
CA MET A 84 -12.63 -4.16 7.93
C MET A 84 -13.68 -4.62 8.95
N PRO A 85 -14.92 -4.12 8.90
CA PRO A 85 -15.99 -4.62 9.76
C PRO A 85 -16.38 -6.04 9.32
N GLN A 86 -16.73 -6.88 10.28
CA GLN A 86 -17.20 -8.24 10.00
C GLN A 86 -18.52 -8.24 9.22
N ASN A 87 -19.46 -7.40 9.62
CA ASN A 87 -20.82 -7.37 9.07
C ASN A 87 -21.02 -6.19 8.14
N THR A 88 -21.99 -6.31 7.23
CA THR A 88 -22.49 -5.19 6.44
C THR A 88 -22.88 -4.03 7.37
N PRO A 89 -22.42 -2.79 7.12
CA PRO A 89 -22.84 -1.62 7.86
C PRO A 89 -24.37 -1.45 7.90
N LYS A 90 -24.88 -0.92 9.01
CA LYS A 90 -26.31 -0.63 9.17
C LYS A 90 -26.81 0.35 8.09
N PRO A 91 -28.11 0.32 7.72
CA PRO A 91 -28.69 1.26 6.77
C PRO A 91 -28.32 2.72 7.10
N GLY A 92 -27.95 3.49 6.08
CA GLY A 92 -27.49 4.87 6.22
C GLY A 92 -26.03 5.03 6.67
N LYS A 93 -25.29 3.93 6.89
CA LYS A 93 -23.84 3.93 7.15
C LYS A 93 -23.11 3.16 6.06
N ASN A 94 -21.83 3.49 5.88
CA ASN A 94 -20.93 2.75 5.01
C ASN A 94 -19.53 2.71 5.64
N TRP A 95 -18.72 1.74 5.23
CA TRP A 95 -17.30 1.65 5.57
C TRP A 95 -16.47 1.96 4.33
N LEU A 96 -15.65 3.00 4.45
CA LEU A 96 -14.81 3.56 3.39
C LEU A 96 -13.43 3.82 4.00
N VAL A 97 -12.41 3.86 3.15
CA VAL A 97 -11.05 4.20 3.58
C VAL A 97 -10.84 5.71 3.44
N ASN A 98 -10.20 6.30 4.45
CA ASN A 98 -9.80 7.70 4.39
C ASN A 98 -8.48 7.80 3.64
N ILE A 99 -8.42 8.65 2.62
CA ILE A 99 -7.20 8.93 1.89
C ILE A 99 -6.95 10.45 1.88
N PRO A 100 -5.69 10.90 1.79
CA PRO A 100 -5.39 12.31 1.62
C PRO A 100 -6.08 12.89 0.39
N GLU A 101 -6.74 14.04 0.55
CA GLU A 101 -7.23 14.83 -0.57
C GLU A 101 -6.03 15.49 -1.26
N LEU A 102 -5.81 15.23 -2.55
CA LEU A 102 -4.68 15.78 -3.29
C LEU A 102 -5.08 17.07 -4.02
N GLY A 103 -4.16 18.03 -4.05
CA GLY A 103 -4.28 19.23 -4.88
C GLY A 103 -3.87 18.96 -6.32
N ASN A 104 -3.97 20.00 -7.17
CA ASN A 104 -3.54 19.93 -8.57
C ASN A 104 -2.03 19.67 -8.72
N ASP A 105 -1.25 19.90 -7.68
CA ASP A 105 0.18 19.63 -7.59
C ASP A 105 0.50 18.19 -7.13
N GLY A 106 -0.52 17.35 -6.93
CA GLY A 106 -0.38 15.99 -6.42
C GLY A 106 -0.07 15.90 -4.93
N LYS A 107 -0.02 17.03 -4.21
CA LYS A 107 0.33 17.06 -2.78
C LYS A 107 -0.92 17.04 -1.90
N PRO A 108 -0.84 16.45 -0.69
CA PRO A 108 -1.94 16.48 0.26
C PRO A 108 -2.36 17.91 0.64
N LEU A 109 -3.64 18.22 0.44
CA LEU A 109 -4.24 19.48 0.87
C LEU A 109 -4.26 19.56 2.40
N LYS A 110 -3.98 20.76 2.91
CA LYS A 110 -4.05 21.04 4.35
C LYS A 110 -5.29 21.86 4.67
N SER A 111 -5.87 21.60 5.84
CA SER A 111 -6.91 22.43 6.44
C SER A 111 -6.34 23.76 6.91
N THR A 112 -7.22 24.70 7.29
CA THR A 112 -6.85 25.95 7.98
C THR A 112 -6.08 25.71 9.28
N THR A 113 -6.22 24.53 9.89
CA THR A 113 -5.51 24.11 11.10
C THR A 113 -4.19 23.37 10.81
N GLY A 114 -3.82 23.21 9.53
CA GLY A 114 -2.59 22.55 9.11
C GLY A 114 -2.63 21.01 9.12
N LYS A 115 -3.80 20.40 9.37
CA LYS A 115 -3.99 18.95 9.24
C LYS A 115 -4.22 18.57 7.79
N ILE A 116 -3.80 17.37 7.38
CA ILE A 116 -4.12 16.84 6.05
C ILE A 116 -5.64 16.68 5.95
N LYS A 117 -6.22 17.16 4.85
CA LYS A 117 -7.62 16.89 4.49
C LYS A 117 -7.74 15.48 3.96
N GLU A 118 -8.80 14.80 4.36
CA GLU A 118 -9.07 13.42 3.95
C GLU A 118 -10.41 13.34 3.21
N ILE A 119 -10.45 12.52 2.17
CA ILE A 119 -11.68 12.10 1.49
C ILE A 119 -11.90 10.61 1.76
N ARG A 120 -13.17 10.18 1.65
CA ARG A 120 -13.55 8.78 1.84
C ARG A 120 -13.77 8.11 0.50
N VAL A 121 -13.03 7.04 0.25
CA VAL A 121 -13.12 6.27 -1.00
C VAL A 121 -13.38 4.79 -0.73
N LYS A 122 -13.84 4.09 -1.77
CA LYS A 122 -13.96 2.63 -1.73
C LYS A 122 -12.56 2.02 -1.82
N MET A 123 -12.33 0.96 -1.06
CA MET A 123 -11.17 0.09 -1.26
C MET A 123 -11.25 -0.57 -2.64
N SER A 124 -10.09 -0.87 -3.22
CA SER A 124 -9.96 -1.63 -4.45
C SER A 124 -10.63 -3.01 -4.34
N ASN A 125 -10.96 -3.60 -5.50
CA ASN A 125 -11.51 -4.95 -5.53
C ASN A 125 -10.44 -5.98 -5.16
N ALA A 126 -10.87 -7.06 -4.52
CA ALA A 126 -10.09 -8.25 -4.30
C ALA A 126 -9.99 -9.09 -5.59
N ILE A 127 -9.13 -10.10 -5.58
CA ILE A 127 -9.05 -11.15 -6.60
C ILE A 127 -9.19 -12.48 -5.89
N PHE A 128 -10.24 -13.22 -6.22
CA PHE A 128 -10.47 -14.56 -5.72
C PHE A 128 -10.58 -15.55 -6.87
N ASN A 129 -9.80 -16.64 -6.83
CA ASN A 129 -9.72 -17.64 -7.91
C ASN A 129 -9.50 -17.02 -9.31
N GLY A 130 -8.66 -15.99 -9.38
CA GLY A 130 -8.35 -15.28 -10.62
C GLY A 130 -9.46 -14.38 -11.15
N GLN A 131 -10.56 -14.19 -10.39
CA GLN A 131 -11.67 -13.32 -10.75
C GLN A 131 -11.75 -12.13 -9.81
N PRO A 132 -12.10 -10.92 -10.32
CA PRO A 132 -12.34 -9.77 -9.46
C PRO A 132 -13.49 -10.04 -8.47
N GLN A 133 -13.23 -9.88 -7.18
CA GLN A 133 -14.23 -9.90 -6.13
C GLN A 133 -14.48 -8.49 -5.61
N SER A 134 -15.69 -7.98 -5.81
CA SER A 134 -16.03 -6.67 -5.25
C SER A 134 -16.29 -6.74 -3.75
N LEU A 135 -15.69 -5.82 -3.00
CA LEU A 135 -15.88 -5.68 -1.55
C LEU A 135 -17.12 -4.86 -1.17
N TYR A 136 -17.76 -4.25 -2.18
CA TYR A 136 -18.96 -3.43 -2.04
C TYR A 136 -20.07 -4.08 -2.85
N PHE A 137 -21.32 -3.92 -2.40
CA PHE A 137 -22.44 -4.45 -3.17
C PHE A 137 -22.56 -3.72 -4.52
N PRO A 138 -22.83 -4.46 -5.62
CA PRO A 138 -22.95 -3.89 -6.94
C PRO A 138 -24.24 -3.06 -7.08
N ASP A 139 -24.34 -2.32 -8.17
CA ASP A 139 -25.55 -1.59 -8.52
C ASP A 139 -26.72 -2.56 -8.72
N GLY A 140 -27.93 -2.13 -8.32
CA GLY A 140 -29.14 -2.96 -8.33
C GLY A 140 -29.33 -3.84 -7.09
N HIS A 141 -28.35 -3.93 -6.18
CA HIS A 141 -28.52 -4.59 -4.89
C HIS A 141 -29.25 -3.67 -3.88
N PRO A 142 -30.06 -4.19 -2.93
CA PRO A 142 -30.68 -3.37 -1.87
C PRO A 142 -29.67 -2.55 -1.03
N HIS A 143 -28.43 -3.03 -0.95
CA HIS A 143 -27.30 -2.37 -0.28
C HIS A 143 -26.27 -1.78 -1.26
N ALA A 144 -26.65 -1.46 -2.50
CA ALA A 144 -25.73 -0.98 -3.54
C ALA A 144 -24.74 0.09 -3.03
N GLY A 145 -23.45 -0.11 -3.33
CA GLY A 145 -22.35 0.77 -2.92
C GLY A 145 -21.95 0.68 -1.45
N VAL A 146 -22.65 -0.09 -0.61
CA VAL A 146 -22.29 -0.35 0.78
C VAL A 146 -21.27 -1.49 0.86
N PHE A 147 -20.31 -1.36 1.77
CA PHE A 147 -19.33 -2.40 2.05
C PHE A 147 -20.00 -3.69 2.54
N LYS A 148 -19.59 -4.84 2.02
CA LYS A 148 -20.23 -6.14 2.30
C LYS A 148 -20.02 -6.61 3.74
N GLY A 149 -18.85 -6.35 4.31
CA GLY A 149 -18.43 -7.01 5.55
C GLY A 149 -17.61 -8.26 5.26
N MET A 150 -16.60 -8.54 6.09
CA MET A 150 -15.72 -9.70 5.89
C MET A 150 -16.48 -11.02 5.84
N ALA A 151 -17.56 -11.19 6.62
CA ALA A 151 -18.33 -12.43 6.64
C ALA A 151 -18.93 -12.74 5.26
N VAL A 152 -19.62 -11.76 4.66
CA VAL A 152 -20.22 -11.91 3.32
C VAL A 152 -19.14 -12.16 2.25
N ILE A 153 -18.01 -11.45 2.33
CA ILE A 153 -16.88 -11.64 1.40
C ILE A 153 -16.33 -13.06 1.48
N LEU A 154 -16.15 -13.59 2.69
CA LEU A 154 -15.63 -14.96 2.92
C LEU A 154 -16.67 -16.03 2.55
N GLU A 155 -17.96 -15.80 2.80
CA GLU A 155 -19.04 -16.69 2.37
C GLU A 155 -19.11 -16.79 0.84
N GLU A 156 -18.91 -15.68 0.13
CA GLU A 156 -18.78 -15.67 -1.34
C GLU A 156 -17.56 -16.46 -1.84
N GLN A 157 -16.50 -16.55 -1.02
CA GLN A 157 -15.33 -17.38 -1.27
C GLN A 157 -15.54 -18.86 -0.91
N GLY A 158 -16.66 -19.21 -0.28
CA GLY A 158 -17.01 -20.58 0.10
C GLY A 158 -16.61 -20.99 1.51
N TYR A 159 -16.17 -20.05 2.36
CA TYR A 159 -15.86 -20.32 3.77
C TYR A 159 -17.13 -20.33 4.64
N ASP A 160 -17.17 -21.22 5.64
CA ASP A 160 -18.19 -21.17 6.69
C ASP A 160 -17.69 -20.31 7.87
N VAL A 161 -18.30 -19.14 8.05
CA VAL A 161 -17.84 -18.11 9.00
C VAL A 161 -18.87 -17.77 10.09
N LYS A 162 -19.96 -18.55 10.21
CA LYS A 162 -21.09 -18.24 11.10
C LYS A 162 -20.69 -18.04 12.56
N ASP A 163 -19.76 -18.85 13.03
CA ASP A 163 -19.27 -18.83 14.42
C ASP A 163 -17.93 -18.09 14.58
N LEU A 164 -17.43 -17.49 13.50
CA LEU A 164 -16.19 -16.73 13.54
C LEU A 164 -16.42 -15.32 14.08
N ARG A 165 -15.50 -14.91 14.94
CA ARG A 165 -15.37 -13.51 15.37
C ARG A 165 -14.72 -12.66 14.26
N ALA A 166 -14.96 -11.36 14.31
CA ALA A 166 -14.32 -10.39 13.42
C ALA A 166 -12.79 -10.49 13.45
N GLU A 167 -12.20 -10.39 14.65
CA GLU A 167 -10.77 -10.44 14.88
C GLU A 167 -10.43 -11.06 16.24
N CYS A 168 -9.26 -11.70 16.32
CA CYS A 168 -8.66 -12.04 17.60
C CYS A 168 -8.25 -10.76 18.36
N LYS A 169 -8.20 -10.84 19.70
CA LYS A 169 -7.83 -9.70 20.54
C LYS A 169 -6.46 -9.16 20.13
N LYS A 170 -6.39 -7.86 19.80
CA LYS A 170 -5.17 -7.18 19.30
C LYS A 170 -4.59 -7.78 18.01
N PHE A 171 -5.40 -8.54 17.27
CA PHE A 171 -4.95 -9.32 16.10
C PHE A 171 -3.78 -10.27 16.42
N CYS A 172 -3.71 -10.76 17.66
CA CYS A 172 -2.79 -11.82 18.06
C CYS A 172 -3.44 -13.19 17.80
N CYS A 173 -3.52 -13.57 16.53
CA CYS A 173 -4.04 -14.86 16.12
C CYS A 173 -3.10 -16.01 16.56
N PRO A 174 -3.62 -17.18 16.92
CA PRO A 174 -2.79 -18.35 17.15
C PRO A 174 -1.99 -18.67 15.88
N GLY A 175 -0.66 -18.74 15.99
CA GLY A 175 0.19 -19.15 14.86
C GLY A 175 0.11 -20.66 14.61
N GLY A 176 0.70 -21.11 13.50
CA GLY A 176 0.74 -22.52 13.11
C GLY A 176 -0.36 -22.87 12.09
N GLU A 177 -0.98 -24.05 12.25
CA GLU A 177 -1.99 -24.58 11.33
C GLU A 177 -3.39 -23.97 11.50
N ILE A 178 -3.58 -23.07 12.47
CA ILE A 178 -4.87 -22.42 12.74
C ILE A 178 -4.92 -21.08 12.00
N TRP A 179 -5.47 -21.09 10.80
CA TRP A 179 -5.66 -19.90 9.95
C TRP A 179 -7.09 -19.36 9.98
N ASP A 180 -8.05 -20.13 10.49
CA ASP A 180 -9.48 -19.86 10.52
C ASP A 180 -9.99 -19.26 11.84
N CYS A 181 -9.12 -18.77 12.72
CA CYS A 181 -9.50 -18.34 14.07
C CYS A 181 -10.41 -17.09 14.14
N CYS A 182 -10.50 -16.32 13.05
CA CYS A 182 -11.34 -15.14 12.89
C CYS A 182 -11.44 -14.73 11.41
N CYS A 183 -12.50 -14.00 11.03
CA CYS A 183 -12.71 -13.54 9.65
C CYS A 183 -11.52 -12.74 9.12
N ARG A 184 -10.95 -11.87 9.96
CA ARG A 184 -9.81 -11.05 9.56
C ARG A 184 -8.57 -11.88 9.24
N GLN A 185 -8.31 -12.95 9.98
CA GLN A 185 -7.15 -13.82 9.72
C GLN A 185 -7.32 -14.56 8.40
N LEU A 186 -8.49 -15.16 8.17
CA LEU A 186 -8.83 -15.82 6.91
C LEU A 186 -8.55 -14.91 5.71
N LEU A 187 -9.15 -13.71 5.74
CA LEU A 187 -9.01 -12.76 4.66
C LEU A 187 -7.58 -12.21 4.53
N TYR A 188 -6.90 -11.98 5.66
CA TYR A 188 -5.50 -11.53 5.66
C TYR A 188 -4.56 -12.55 5.03
N THR A 189 -4.89 -13.85 5.11
CA THR A 189 -4.08 -14.91 4.51
C THR A 189 -4.40 -15.20 3.05
N GLU A 190 -5.43 -14.57 2.48
CA GLU A 190 -5.73 -14.71 1.06
C GLU A 190 -4.59 -14.15 0.20
N PRO A 191 -4.25 -14.80 -0.94
CA PRO A 191 -3.09 -14.43 -1.75
C PRO A 191 -3.07 -12.97 -2.23
N ASP A 192 -4.23 -12.40 -2.54
CA ASP A 192 -4.37 -11.02 -3.01
C ASP A 192 -4.26 -9.98 -1.89
N PHE A 193 -4.58 -10.34 -0.65
CA PHE A 193 -4.37 -9.51 0.54
C PHE A 193 -2.92 -9.54 1.03
N ILE A 194 -2.22 -10.67 0.87
CA ILE A 194 -0.78 -10.77 1.15
C ILE A 194 0.03 -10.10 0.04
N GLY A 195 -0.32 -10.36 -1.23
CA GLY A 195 0.43 -9.97 -2.42
C GLY A 195 0.16 -8.55 -2.91
N VAL A 196 -0.34 -7.65 -2.05
CA VAL A 196 -0.54 -6.24 -2.42
C VAL A 196 0.83 -5.61 -2.63
N LYS A 197 1.08 -5.12 -3.84
CA LYS A 197 2.33 -4.43 -4.16
C LYS A 197 2.41 -3.09 -3.44
N SER A 198 3.61 -2.79 -2.95
CA SER A 198 3.98 -1.44 -2.54
C SER A 198 4.04 -0.50 -3.76
N LEU A 199 3.91 0.80 -3.50
CA LEU A 199 4.09 1.83 -4.53
C LEU A 199 5.49 1.78 -5.16
N LEU A 200 6.49 1.32 -4.40
CA LEU A 200 7.85 1.18 -4.88
C LEU A 200 7.98 0.01 -5.87
N GLU A 201 7.36 -1.13 -5.58
CA GLU A 201 7.31 -2.27 -6.52
C GLU A 201 6.52 -1.91 -7.78
N GLU A 202 5.38 -1.23 -7.65
CA GLU A 202 4.63 -0.74 -8.82
C GLU A 202 5.46 0.22 -9.68
N LEU A 203 6.24 1.11 -9.05
CA LEU A 203 7.14 2.02 -9.75
C LEU A 203 8.26 1.25 -10.46
N ALA A 204 8.90 0.29 -9.79
CA ALA A 204 9.94 -0.56 -10.36
C ALA A 204 9.46 -1.28 -11.63
N GLU A 205 8.29 -1.92 -11.56
CA GLU A 205 7.69 -2.59 -12.71
C GLU A 205 7.36 -1.61 -13.85
N SER A 206 6.84 -0.42 -13.53
CA SER A 206 6.54 0.61 -14.55
C SER A 206 7.81 1.12 -15.25
N LEU A 207 8.93 1.07 -14.54
CA LEU A 207 10.24 1.41 -15.05
C LEU A 207 10.96 0.21 -15.65
N GLY A 208 10.42 -1.01 -15.59
CA GLY A 208 11.05 -2.21 -16.14
C GLY A 208 12.38 -2.57 -15.47
N VAL A 209 12.44 -2.45 -14.14
CA VAL A 209 13.54 -2.92 -13.29
C VAL A 209 13.00 -3.78 -12.15
#